data_AF-A0A7J7D2I7-F1
#
_entry.id   AF-A0A7J7D2I7-F1
#
_cell.length_a   1.000
_cell.length_b   1.000
_cell.length_c   1.000
_cell.angle_alpha   90.00
_cell.angle_beta   90.00
_cell.angle_gamma   90.00
#
_symmetry.space_group_name_H-M   'P 1'
#
loop_
_entity.id
_entity.type
_entity.pdbx_description
1 polymer ?
#
loop_
_entity_poly.entity_id
_entity_poly.type
_entity_poly.pdbx_seq_one_letter_code
_entity_poly.pdbx_strand_id
1 'polypeptide(L)'
;MAFNNSYMSVIGVVLLLTTTIGQAEAQPVASRSKKQLHAPLFIFGDSLYDAGNNNYLNTTKPNQASLWPYGETYFKHPTGRYSNGRVIPDFIAQFAGMPLIPPFLQPGLHEYHYGVNFASAGSGAHVDTHPGKG
;
A
#
# COMPACT_ATOMS: atom_id res chain seq x y z
N MET A 1 -5.80 -76.95 24.91
CA MET A 1 -6.70 -75.90 25.45
C MET A 1 -7.12 -75.03 24.29
N ALA A 2 -8.35 -75.16 23.80
CA ALA A 2 -8.89 -74.34 22.73
C ALA A 2 -9.35 -73.01 23.32
N PHE A 3 -8.67 -71.91 22.99
CA PHE A 3 -9.15 -70.58 23.34
C PHE A 3 -10.36 -70.27 22.45
N ASN A 4 -11.52 -70.03 23.06
CA ASN A 4 -12.79 -69.80 22.37
C ASN A 4 -12.76 -68.49 21.57
N ASN A 5 -13.12 -68.56 20.28
CA ASN A 5 -13.18 -67.44 19.32
C ASN A 5 -14.04 -66.24 19.78
N SER A 6 -14.93 -66.44 20.74
CA SER A 6 -15.79 -65.40 21.32
C SER A 6 -15.01 -64.34 22.09
N TYR A 7 -13.94 -64.68 22.81
CA TYR A 7 -13.13 -63.71 23.55
C TYR A 7 -12.32 -62.79 22.63
N MET A 8 -11.80 -63.34 21.54
CA MET A 8 -11.05 -62.58 20.53
C MET A 8 -11.95 -61.59 19.78
N SER A 9 -13.21 -61.95 19.53
CA SER A 9 -14.19 -61.05 18.93
C SER A 9 -14.58 -59.89 19.84
N VAL A 10 -14.78 -60.14 21.14
CA VAL A 10 -15.17 -59.11 22.11
C VAL A 10 -14.04 -58.11 22.33
N ILE A 11 -12.80 -58.60 22.48
CA ILE A 11 -11.60 -57.75 22.61
C ILE A 11 -11.41 -56.89 21.35
N GLY A 12 -11.62 -57.46 20.15
CA GLY A 12 -11.55 -56.72 18.89
C GLY A 12 -12.59 -55.61 18.78
N VAL A 13 -13.84 -55.85 19.19
CA VAL A 13 -14.91 -54.83 19.17
C VAL A 13 -14.63 -53.72 20.19
N VAL A 14 -14.12 -54.05 21.38
CA VAL A 14 -13.76 -53.04 22.40
C VAL A 14 -12.60 -52.15 21.92
N LEU A 15 -11.59 -52.71 21.24
CA LEU A 15 -10.48 -51.97 20.63
C LEU A 15 -10.92 -51.07 19.46
N LEU A 16 -11.94 -51.47 18.69
CA LEU A 16 -12.53 -50.66 17.62
C LEU A 16 -13.34 -49.46 18.17
N LEU A 17 -13.99 -49.63 19.32
CA LEU A 17 -14.80 -48.56 19.92
C LEU A 17 -13.96 -47.48 20.63
N THR A 18 -12.75 -47.79 21.10
CA THR A 18 -11.91 -46.80 21.81
C THR A 18 -11.08 -45.91 20.88
N THR A 19 -10.82 -46.34 19.64
CA THR A 19 -10.04 -45.54 18.66
C THR A 19 -10.86 -44.45 17.96
N THR A 20 -12.20 -44.52 17.99
CA THR A 20 -13.09 -43.58 17.29
C THR A 20 -13.45 -42.33 18.10
N ILE A 21 -13.18 -42.29 19.41
CA ILE A 21 -13.56 -41.17 20.28
C ILE A 21 -12.41 -40.13 20.43
N GLY A 22 -11.23 -40.40 19.85
CA GLY A 22 -9.99 -39.70 20.19
C GLY A 22 -9.54 -38.52 19.33
N GLN A 23 -10.28 -38.08 18.30
CA GLN A 23 -9.83 -36.95 17.44
C GLN A 23 -10.94 -35.93 17.19
N ALA A 24 -11.20 -35.08 18.20
CA ALA A 24 -11.74 -33.75 17.97
C ALA A 24 -10.54 -32.79 17.87
N GLU A 25 -9.89 -32.75 16.71
CA GLU A 25 -8.96 -31.66 16.42
C GLU A 25 -9.78 -30.38 16.25
N ALA A 26 -9.64 -29.46 17.21
CA ALA A 26 -10.12 -28.10 17.05
C ALA A 26 -9.47 -27.51 15.79
N GLN A 27 -10.27 -27.34 14.74
CA GLN A 27 -9.86 -26.68 13.51
C GLN A 27 -9.27 -25.31 13.88
N PRO A 28 -8.04 -24.97 13.46
CA PRO A 28 -7.53 -23.63 13.66
C PRO A 28 -8.49 -22.69 12.94
N VAL A 29 -9.12 -21.79 13.70
CA VAL A 29 -9.92 -20.71 13.13
C VAL A 29 -8.95 -19.93 12.27
N ALA A 30 -8.98 -20.16 10.95
CA ALA A 30 -8.20 -19.42 9.99
C ALA A 30 -8.43 -17.95 10.31
N SER A 31 -7.38 -17.25 10.76
CA SER A 31 -7.47 -15.81 10.96
C SER A 31 -7.78 -15.23 9.60
N ARG A 32 -9.05 -14.89 9.37
CA ARG A 32 -9.45 -14.14 8.18
C ARG A 32 -8.62 -12.87 8.23
N SER A 33 -7.57 -12.79 7.42
CA SER A 33 -6.80 -11.57 7.26
C SER A 33 -7.83 -10.49 6.99
N LYS A 34 -8.00 -9.56 7.95
CA LYS A 34 -8.81 -8.37 7.69
C LYS A 34 -8.10 -7.70 6.54
N LYS A 35 -8.65 -7.84 5.33
CA LYS A 35 -8.18 -7.09 4.16
C LYS A 35 -8.25 -5.64 4.59
N GLN A 36 -7.10 -5.02 4.90
CA GLN A 36 -7.05 -3.62 5.29
C GLN A 36 -7.55 -2.85 4.07
N LEU A 37 -8.80 -2.41 4.14
CA LEU A 37 -9.40 -1.61 3.10
C LEU A 37 -8.87 -0.19 3.31
N HIS A 38 -7.86 0.20 2.54
CA HIS A 38 -7.38 1.58 2.53
C HIS A 38 -8.26 2.38 1.55
N ALA A 39 -8.71 3.56 1.97
CA ALA A 39 -9.30 4.52 1.05
C ALA A 39 -8.18 5.10 0.16
N PRO A 40 -8.34 5.15 -1.17
CA PRO A 40 -7.34 5.75 -2.04
C PRO A 40 -7.20 7.24 -1.75
N LEU A 41 -5.96 7.75 -1.82
CA LEU A 41 -5.64 9.15 -1.55
C LEU A 41 -5.39 9.89 -2.87
N PHE A 42 -6.33 10.76 -3.26
CA PHE A 42 -6.20 11.63 -4.43
C PHE A 42 -5.78 13.03 -3.99
N ILE A 43 -4.67 13.52 -4.52
CA ILE A 43 -4.03 14.76 -4.05
C ILE A 43 -4.08 15.80 -5.16
N PHE A 44 -4.49 17.01 -4.82
CA PHE A 44 -4.48 18.18 -5.69
C PHE A 44 -3.80 19.33 -4.94
N GLY A 45 -3.19 20.26 -5.67
CA GLY A 45 -2.53 21.41 -5.06
C GLY A 45 -1.35 21.91 -5.87
N ASP A 46 -0.47 22.61 -5.18
CA ASP A 46 0.71 23.28 -5.73
C ASP A 46 2.02 22.53 -5.37
N SER A 47 3.14 23.26 -5.33
CA SER A 47 4.47 22.73 -5.02
C SER A 47 4.57 22.06 -3.65
N LEU A 48 3.74 22.46 -2.67
CA LEU A 48 3.73 21.87 -1.33
C LEU A 48 3.15 20.46 -1.32
N TYR A 49 2.43 20.09 -2.38
CA TYR A 49 1.77 18.79 -2.53
C TYR A 49 2.31 18.00 -3.71
N ASP A 50 3.07 18.60 -4.63
CA ASP A 50 3.60 17.95 -5.82
C ASP A 50 4.59 16.82 -5.49
N ALA A 51 4.25 15.60 -5.91
CA ALA A 51 5.09 14.40 -5.76
C ALA A 51 6.12 14.23 -6.90
N GLY A 52 6.15 15.14 -7.87
CA GLY A 52 7.06 15.13 -9.01
C GLY A 52 6.40 15.24 -10.39
N ASN A 53 5.13 15.64 -10.48
CA ASN A 53 4.44 15.86 -11.75
C ASN A 53 5.18 16.87 -12.63
N ASN A 54 5.69 17.95 -12.03
CA ASN A 54 6.38 18.99 -12.79
C ASN A 54 7.64 18.50 -13.52
N ASN A 55 8.24 17.38 -13.12
CA ASN A 55 9.38 16.79 -13.85
C ASN A 55 8.99 16.26 -15.24
N TYR A 56 7.70 16.02 -15.47
CA TYR A 56 7.17 15.49 -16.74
C TYR A 56 6.51 16.58 -17.59
N LEU A 57 6.47 17.83 -17.11
CA LEU A 57 5.98 18.97 -17.87
C LEU A 57 7.12 19.64 -18.64
N ASN A 58 6.79 20.18 -19.82
CA ASN A 58 7.73 20.95 -20.63
C ASN A 58 7.93 22.35 -20.03
N THR A 59 8.77 22.43 -19.00
CA THR A 59 9.08 23.66 -18.25
C THR A 59 10.59 23.80 -18.03
N THR A 60 11.04 24.92 -17.47
CA THR A 60 12.45 25.16 -17.19
C THR A 60 12.94 24.29 -16.04
N LYS A 61 14.26 23.99 -16.00
CA LYS A 61 14.86 23.18 -14.93
C LYS A 61 14.59 23.69 -13.51
N PRO A 62 14.58 25.01 -13.22
CA PRO A 62 14.19 25.51 -11.90
C PRO A 62 12.73 25.20 -11.51
N ASN A 63 11.85 25.03 -12.50
CA ASN A 63 10.45 24.64 -12.31
C ASN A 63 10.28 23.12 -12.27
N GLN A 64 11.38 22.37 -12.20
CA GLN A 64 11.44 20.92 -12.00
C GLN A 64 12.28 20.70 -10.74
N ALA A 65 11.71 20.14 -9.68
CA ALA A 65 12.48 19.78 -8.48
C ALA A 65 13.32 18.49 -8.71
N SER A 66 14.00 18.43 -9.86
CA SER A 66 14.81 17.32 -10.37
C SER A 66 16.32 17.56 -10.21
N LEU A 67 16.73 18.55 -9.43
CA LEU A 67 18.13 18.95 -9.22
C LEU A 67 18.49 18.87 -7.74
N TRP A 68 19.78 18.76 -7.44
CA TRP A 68 20.27 18.91 -6.07
C TRP A 68 19.99 20.35 -5.57
N PRO A 69 19.56 20.58 -4.31
CA PRO A 69 19.53 19.68 -3.14
C PRO A 69 18.22 18.91 -2.91
N TYR A 70 17.27 18.91 -3.85
CA TYR A 70 15.98 18.24 -3.63
C TYR A 70 16.16 16.75 -3.31
N GLY A 71 15.41 16.27 -2.32
CA GLY A 71 15.45 14.89 -1.86
C GLY A 71 16.70 14.45 -1.07
N GLU A 72 17.69 15.33 -0.82
CA GLU A 72 18.94 15.01 -0.11
C GLU A 72 18.74 14.35 1.27
N THR A 73 17.82 14.84 2.10
CA THR A 73 17.70 14.38 3.50
C THR A 73 16.99 13.03 3.60
N TYR A 74 15.98 12.78 2.79
CA TYR A 74 15.14 11.57 2.88
C TYR A 74 15.39 10.55 1.75
N PHE A 75 15.29 10.98 0.49
CA PHE A 75 15.35 10.09 -0.68
C PHE A 75 16.77 9.83 -1.18
N LYS A 76 17.73 10.71 -0.82
CA LYS A 76 19.13 10.70 -1.29
C LYS A 76 19.30 10.93 -2.80
N HIS A 77 18.23 11.38 -3.47
CA HIS A 77 18.23 11.81 -4.87
C HIS A 77 17.01 12.72 -5.13
N PRO A 78 17.04 13.59 -6.16
CA PRO A 78 15.89 14.41 -6.54
C PRO A 78 14.72 13.56 -7.02
N THR A 79 13.54 13.75 -6.43
CA THR A 79 12.31 13.01 -6.78
C THR A 79 11.27 13.87 -7.50
N GLY A 80 11.50 15.18 -7.64
CA GLY A 80 10.47 16.12 -8.12
C GLY A 80 9.62 16.74 -7.02
N ARG A 81 9.86 16.38 -5.75
CA ARG A 81 9.29 17.07 -4.58
C ARG A 81 10.04 18.36 -4.30
N TYR A 82 9.32 19.46 -4.07
CA TYR A 82 9.88 20.78 -3.73
C TYR A 82 10.34 20.86 -2.27
N SER A 83 11.17 19.90 -1.86
CA SER A 83 11.68 19.73 -0.50
C SER A 83 13.01 18.95 -0.55
N ASN A 84 13.86 19.10 0.46
CA ASN A 84 15.03 18.22 0.62
C ASN A 84 14.62 16.78 1.00
N GLY A 85 13.34 16.49 1.16
CA GLY A 85 12.84 15.15 1.39
C GLY A 85 11.36 15.04 1.05
N ARG A 86 10.57 14.70 2.06
CA ARG A 86 9.12 14.51 1.93
C ARG A 86 8.36 15.82 1.86
N VAL A 87 7.18 15.77 1.25
CA VAL A 87 6.16 16.83 1.21
C VAL A 87 4.93 16.43 2.03
N ILE A 88 4.00 17.37 2.26
CA ILE A 88 2.81 17.17 3.10
C ILE A 88 2.08 15.82 2.83
N PRO A 89 1.74 15.46 1.58
CA PRO A 89 1.01 14.22 1.32
C PRO A 89 1.79 12.94 1.67
N ASP A 90 3.12 12.98 1.71
CA ASP A 90 3.91 11.81 2.10
C ASP A 90 3.74 11.48 3.59
N PHE A 91 3.61 12.51 4.42
CA PHE A 91 3.35 12.32 5.85
C PHE A 91 1.93 11.81 6.09
N ILE A 92 0.95 12.31 5.33
CA ILE A 92 -0.44 11.83 5.37
C ILE A 92 -0.51 10.35 4.96
N ALA A 93 0.12 9.99 3.84
CA ALA A 93 0.18 8.61 3.37
C ALA A 93 0.86 7.69 4.39
N GLN A 94 1.99 8.12 4.97
CA GLN A 94 2.68 7.35 6.02
C GLN A 94 1.79 7.16 7.25
N PHE A 95 1.12 8.22 7.71
CA PHE A 95 0.22 8.16 8.86
C PHE A 95 -0.95 7.20 8.59
N ALA A 96 -1.45 7.15 7.35
CA ALA A 96 -2.49 6.24 6.92
C ALA A 96 -2.00 4.80 6.65
N GLY A 97 -0.71 4.49 6.84
CA GLY A 97 -0.13 3.18 6.53
C GLY A 97 -0.06 2.86 5.04
N MET A 98 -0.12 3.89 4.18
CA MET A 98 -0.10 3.78 2.73
C MET A 98 1.31 3.98 2.16
N PRO A 99 1.62 3.41 0.98
CA PRO A 99 2.81 3.80 0.25
C PRO A 99 2.76 5.29 -0.15
N LEU A 100 3.92 5.86 -0.52
CA LEU A 100 3.95 7.22 -1.07
C LEU A 100 3.12 7.26 -2.36
N ILE A 101 2.25 8.27 -2.47
CA ILE A 101 1.35 8.40 -3.61
C ILE A 101 2.12 8.89 -4.83
N PRO A 102 2.08 8.17 -5.96
CA PRO A 102 2.87 8.50 -7.13
C PRO A 102 2.30 9.72 -7.90
N PRO A 103 3.14 10.45 -8.66
CA PRO A 103 2.69 11.51 -9.55
C PRO A 103 1.88 10.95 -10.73
N PHE A 104 0.80 11.63 -11.07
CA PHE A 104 -0.09 11.27 -12.18
C PHE A 104 0.63 11.19 -13.53
N LEU A 105 1.57 12.11 -13.79
CA LEU A 105 2.29 12.18 -15.06
C LEU A 105 3.45 11.17 -15.17
N GLN A 106 3.66 10.31 -14.19
CA GLN A 106 4.71 9.29 -14.23
C GLN A 106 4.42 8.24 -15.32
N PRO A 107 5.33 8.03 -16.29
CA PRO A 107 5.17 7.00 -17.30
C PRO A 107 5.14 5.59 -16.71
N GLY A 108 4.31 4.70 -17.27
CA GLY A 108 4.25 3.29 -16.89
C GLY A 108 3.39 2.99 -15.65
N LEU A 109 2.73 3.99 -15.07
CA LEU A 109 1.75 3.79 -14.01
C LEU A 109 0.34 3.61 -14.60
N HIS A 110 -0.24 2.43 -14.41
CA HIS A 110 -1.54 2.07 -14.97
C HIS A 110 -2.61 1.75 -13.92
N GLU A 111 -2.22 1.66 -12.64
CA GLU A 111 -3.10 1.30 -11.53
C GLU A 111 -2.95 2.29 -10.37
N TYR A 112 -4.09 2.74 -9.83
CA TYR A 112 -4.15 3.75 -8.75
C TYR A 112 -4.84 3.21 -7.50
N HIS A 113 -4.55 1.97 -7.12
CA HIS A 113 -5.18 1.30 -5.98
C HIS A 113 -5.05 2.06 -4.65
N TYR A 114 -3.94 2.78 -4.47
CA TYR A 114 -3.69 3.64 -3.30
C TYR A 114 -3.99 5.12 -3.57
N GLY A 115 -4.47 5.47 -4.76
CA GLY A 115 -4.66 6.85 -5.22
C GLY A 115 -3.51 7.37 -6.10
N VAL A 116 -3.58 8.66 -6.44
CA VAL A 116 -2.62 9.33 -7.32
C VAL A 116 -2.54 10.82 -7.00
N ASN A 117 -1.37 11.42 -7.25
CA ASN A 117 -1.11 12.81 -7.00
C ASN A 117 -1.20 13.63 -8.30
N PHE A 118 -2.15 14.57 -8.36
CA PHE A 118 -2.37 15.52 -9.44
C PHE A 118 -1.84 16.93 -9.14
N ALA A 119 -1.22 17.15 -7.97
CA ALA A 119 -0.67 18.45 -7.63
C ALA A 119 0.46 18.84 -8.58
N SER A 120 0.55 20.13 -8.90
CA SER A 120 1.55 20.65 -9.82
C SER A 120 2.07 21.99 -9.33
N ALA A 121 3.38 22.13 -9.22
CA ALA A 121 4.03 23.37 -8.84
C ALA A 121 3.60 24.54 -9.72
N GLY A 122 3.22 25.64 -9.07
CA GLY A 122 2.70 26.85 -9.74
C GLY A 122 1.19 26.84 -9.98
N SER A 123 0.47 25.76 -9.60
CA SER A 123 -0.99 25.76 -9.65
C SER A 123 -1.56 26.80 -8.68
N GLY A 124 -2.48 27.63 -9.17
CA GLY A 124 -3.24 28.59 -8.37
C GLY A 124 -4.70 28.17 -8.23
N ALA A 125 -5.35 28.58 -7.14
CA ALA A 125 -6.78 28.38 -6.96
C ALA A 125 -7.62 29.47 -7.65
N HIS A 126 -7.04 30.67 -7.84
CA HIS A 126 -7.68 31.81 -8.48
C HIS A 126 -7.05 32.08 -9.85
N VAL A 127 -7.85 32.56 -10.80
CA VAL A 127 -7.39 32.90 -12.17
C VAL A 127 -6.26 33.93 -12.15
N ASP A 128 -6.23 34.82 -11.17
CA ASP A 128 -5.17 35.85 -11.05
C ASP A 128 -3.87 35.32 -10.46
N THR A 129 -3.88 34.13 -9.84
CA THR A 129 -2.76 33.59 -9.06
C THR A 129 -1.93 32.59 -9.85
N HIS A 130 -1.67 32.88 -11.13
CA HIS A 130 -1.07 32.03 -12.18
C HIS A 130 -2.11 31.52 -13.19
N PRO A 131 -2.66 32.41 -14.05
CA PRO A 131 -3.51 31.99 -15.14
C PRO A 131 -2.70 31.06 -16.05
N GLY A 132 -3.14 29.81 -16.20
CA GLY A 132 -2.58 28.90 -17.18
C GLY A 132 -2.59 29.55 -18.56
N LYS A 133 -1.53 29.36 -19.33
CA LYS A 133 -1.50 29.80 -20.73
C LYS A 133 -2.37 28.83 -21.53
N GLY A 134 -3.64 29.19 -21.70
CA GLY A 134 -4.55 28.53 -22.65
C GLY A 134 -4.13 28.75 -24.09
#